data_AF-A0A9E6R8T0-F1
#
_entry.id   AF-A0A9E6R8T0-F1
#
_cell.length_a   1.000
_cell.length_b   1.000
_cell.length_c   1.000
_cell.angle_alpha   90.00
_cell.angle_beta   90.00
_cell.angle_gamma   90.00
#
_symmetry.space_group_name_H-M   'P 1'
#
loop_
_entity.id
_entity.type
_entity.pdbx_description
1 polymer ?
#
loop_
_entity_poly.entity_id
_entity_poly.type
_entity_poly.pdbx_seq_one_letter_code
_entity_poly.pdbx_strand_id
1 'polypeptide(L)'
;MDRVEKAVREGKNIGVVFPRLATVQMNKSGEGPTVKVRFMKKEGAPVRIAAGDDPSEAGAIREVDMLNRYPYTATQLARRVRLTPNRSFAVRAHLALDADDDCSREFVLSDKQKPRRFSDKAVRRVREAIDGGLDLDAVWAAYVAKMPKRGSRRRAA
;
A
#
# COMPACT_ATOMS: atom_id res chain seq x y z
N MET A 1 16.91 -34.28 26.60
CA MET A 1 17.35 -32.88 26.79
C MET A 1 18.86 -32.87 26.95
N ASP A 2 19.66 -33.22 25.92
CA ASP A 2 21.10 -33.49 26.14
C ASP A 2 22.01 -33.31 24.91
N ARG A 3 21.80 -32.25 24.12
CA ARG A 3 22.74 -31.87 23.03
C ARG A 3 23.16 -30.40 23.07
N VAL A 4 22.26 -29.52 23.52
CA VAL A 4 22.49 -28.08 23.54
C VAL A 4 23.40 -27.67 24.70
N GLU A 5 23.26 -28.30 25.88
CA GLU A 5 24.08 -27.97 27.05
C GLU A 5 25.56 -28.34 26.86
N LYS A 6 25.84 -29.43 26.13
CA LYS A 6 27.22 -29.86 25.88
C LYS A 6 27.98 -28.92 24.93
N ALA A 7 27.27 -28.26 24.01
CA ALA A 7 27.87 -27.36 23.02
C ALA A 7 28.26 -25.99 23.60
N VAL A 8 27.55 -25.51 24.64
CA VAL A 8 27.86 -24.24 25.32
C VAL A 8 29.10 -24.36 26.21
N ARG A 9 29.38 -25.56 26.75
CA ARG A 9 30.53 -25.81 27.65
C ARG A 9 31.88 -25.88 26.93
N GLU A 10 31.91 -26.09 25.61
CA GLU A 10 33.15 -26.25 24.82
C GLU A 10 33.68 -24.96 24.19
N GLY A 11 33.10 -23.78 24.48
CA GLY A 11 33.61 -22.50 24.00
C GLY A 11 33.61 -22.33 22.47
N LYS A 12 32.81 -23.15 21.76
CA LYS A 12 32.68 -23.06 20.30
C LYS A 12 31.78 -21.90 19.90
N ASN A 13 32.23 -21.17 18.88
CA ASN A 13 31.62 -19.96 18.38
C ASN A 13 30.15 -20.18 17.97
N ILE A 14 29.27 -19.31 18.47
CA ILE A 14 27.81 -19.40 18.36
C ILE A 14 27.29 -19.35 16.91
N GLY A 15 28.15 -18.96 15.96
CA GLY A 15 27.86 -18.92 14.53
C GLY A 15 27.58 -20.27 13.87
N VAL A 16 27.98 -21.40 14.48
CA VAL A 16 27.65 -22.74 13.94
C VAL A 16 26.30 -23.24 14.44
N VAL A 17 25.84 -22.77 15.61
CA VAL A 17 24.57 -23.23 16.22
C VAL A 17 23.39 -22.41 15.70
N PHE A 18 23.62 -21.15 15.31
CA PHE A 18 22.61 -20.30 14.67
C PHE A 18 23.24 -19.52 13.51
N PRO A 19 23.37 -20.13 12.31
CA PRO A 19 24.01 -19.50 11.15
C PRO A 19 23.25 -18.26 10.62
N ARG A 20 22.07 -17.94 11.17
CA ARG A 20 21.21 -16.82 10.73
C ARG A 20 21.27 -15.57 11.62
N LEU A 21 22.18 -15.51 12.59
CA LEU A 21 22.28 -14.38 13.55
C LEU A 21 23.57 -13.56 13.44
N ALA A 22 24.24 -13.58 12.28
CA ALA A 22 25.52 -12.89 12.08
C ALA A 22 25.40 -11.37 11.83
N THR A 23 24.20 -10.78 11.75
CA THR A 23 24.02 -9.39 11.31
C THR A 23 23.56 -8.41 12.40
N VAL A 24 23.53 -8.82 13.67
CA VAL A 24 23.03 -7.95 14.75
C VAL A 24 24.11 -7.74 15.80
N GLN A 25 24.63 -6.51 15.90
CA GLN A 25 25.56 -6.11 16.95
C GLN A 25 24.89 -6.27 18.32
N MET A 26 25.45 -7.17 19.13
CA MET A 26 24.93 -7.58 20.42
C MET A 26 25.72 -6.89 21.53
N ASN A 27 25.14 -5.88 22.18
CA ASN A 27 25.69 -5.37 23.45
C ASN A 27 25.01 -6.13 24.59
N LYS A 28 25.79 -6.92 25.33
CA LYS A 28 25.32 -7.69 26.48
C LYS A 28 25.42 -6.82 27.74
N SER A 29 24.29 -6.61 28.42
CA SER A 29 24.28 -6.20 29.82
C SER A 29 23.14 -6.93 30.53
N GLY A 30 23.49 -7.71 31.56
CA GLY A 30 22.66 -8.10 32.71
C GLY A 30 21.36 -8.88 32.48
N GLU A 31 21.39 -10.16 32.87
CA GLU A 31 20.30 -10.99 33.43
C GLU A 31 18.88 -10.89 32.81
N GLY A 32 18.57 -11.89 31.96
CA GLY A 32 17.27 -12.11 31.32
C GLY A 32 17.18 -11.49 29.92
N PRO A 33 16.96 -12.26 28.83
CA PRO A 33 16.90 -11.70 27.48
C PRO A 33 15.57 -10.97 27.27
N THR A 34 15.45 -9.77 27.83
CA THR A 34 14.40 -8.82 27.44
C THR A 34 14.84 -8.16 26.13
N VAL A 35 14.44 -8.75 25.00
CA VAL A 35 14.76 -8.21 23.67
C VAL A 35 13.85 -7.02 23.38
N LYS A 36 14.30 -5.81 23.71
CA LYS A 36 13.67 -4.57 23.24
C LYS A 36 14.15 -4.26 21.82
N VAL A 37 13.39 -4.69 20.81
CA VAL A 37 13.63 -4.29 19.41
C VAL A 37 12.95 -2.96 19.12
N ARG A 38 13.75 -1.95 18.78
CA ARG A 38 13.29 -0.62 18.37
C ARG A 38 13.35 -0.51 16.85
N PHE A 39 12.20 -0.48 16.19
CA PHE A 39 12.12 -0.31 14.74
C PHE A 39 12.32 1.17 14.39
N MET A 40 13.48 1.54 13.83
CA MET A 40 13.72 2.87 13.28
C MET A 40 13.53 2.86 11.75
N LYS A 41 12.84 3.88 11.24
CA LYS A 41 12.41 3.99 9.84
C LYS A 41 13.56 4.10 8.81
N LYS A 42 14.80 4.31 9.27
CA LYS A 42 15.94 4.64 8.38
C LYS A 42 17.04 3.57 8.31
N GLU A 43 17.12 2.65 9.26
CA GLU A 43 18.13 1.57 9.24
C GLU A 43 17.53 0.31 9.89
N GLY A 44 17.22 -0.68 9.05
CA GLY A 44 16.60 -1.94 9.42
C GLY A 44 16.21 -2.74 8.17
N ALA A 45 16.13 -4.07 8.30
CA ALA A 45 15.90 -5.01 7.18
C ALA A 45 14.73 -4.55 6.27
N PRO A 46 14.90 -4.64 4.93
CA PRO A 46 13.98 -4.03 3.97
C PRO A 46 12.56 -4.60 4.11
N VAL A 47 11.59 -3.73 4.37
CA VAL A 47 10.17 -4.07 4.41
C VAL A 47 9.68 -4.27 2.97
N ARG A 48 9.37 -5.51 2.60
CA ARG A 48 8.72 -5.85 1.33
C ARG A 48 7.29 -6.32 1.58
N ILE A 49 6.37 -6.00 0.67
CA ILE A 49 4.98 -6.46 0.72
C ILE A 49 4.97 -7.91 0.22
N ALA A 50 4.73 -8.87 1.11
CA ALA A 50 4.52 -10.26 0.74
C ALA A 50 3.05 -10.47 0.34
N ALA A 51 2.81 -11.16 -0.78
CA ALA A 51 1.50 -11.71 -1.09
C ALA A 51 1.19 -12.80 -0.06
N GLY A 52 -0.06 -12.89 0.39
CA GLY A 52 -0.48 -13.60 1.60
C GLY A 52 -0.35 -15.13 1.61
N ASP A 53 0.44 -15.73 0.71
CA ASP A 53 0.56 -17.19 0.60
C ASP A 53 2.02 -17.68 0.47
N ASP A 54 3.01 -16.82 0.73
CA ASP A 54 4.42 -17.23 0.80
C ASP A 54 4.97 -16.97 2.21
N PRO A 55 4.96 -17.98 3.11
CA PRO A 55 5.44 -17.83 4.49
C PRO A 55 6.97 -17.82 4.60
N SER A 56 7.70 -17.76 3.48
CA SER A 56 9.15 -17.72 3.49
C SER A 56 9.66 -16.29 3.65
N GLU A 57 10.27 -16.00 4.81
CA GLU A 57 11.09 -14.80 5.08
C GLU A 57 10.39 -13.49 5.53
N ALA A 58 9.25 -13.53 6.21
CA ALA A 58 8.70 -12.34 6.89
C ALA A 58 8.99 -12.37 8.40
N GLY A 59 9.88 -11.47 8.89
CA GLY A 59 10.21 -11.34 10.32
C GLY A 59 9.04 -10.89 11.22
N ALA A 60 7.94 -10.42 10.63
CA ALA A 60 6.63 -10.24 11.24
C ALA A 60 5.57 -10.13 10.13
N ILE A 61 4.50 -10.91 10.20
CA ILE A 61 3.34 -10.77 9.31
C ILE A 61 2.37 -9.79 9.96
N ARG A 62 2.19 -8.60 9.36
CA ARG A 62 1.07 -7.71 9.72
C ARG A 62 -0.05 -7.95 8.74
N GLU A 63 -1.13 -8.56 9.21
CA GLU A 63 -2.38 -8.59 8.44
C GLU A 63 -2.85 -7.15 8.25
N VAL A 64 -2.89 -6.71 6.99
CA VAL A 64 -3.46 -5.41 6.63
C VAL A 64 -4.82 -5.70 6.03
N ASP A 65 -5.86 -5.32 6.76
CA ASP A 65 -7.21 -5.27 6.22
C ASP A 65 -7.22 -4.34 4.99
N MET A 66 -7.50 -4.93 3.83
CA MET A 66 -7.48 -4.21 2.55
C MET A 66 -8.60 -3.16 2.45
N LEU A 67 -9.74 -3.38 3.10
CA LEU A 67 -10.81 -2.38 3.16
C LEU A 67 -10.39 -1.17 3.99
N ASN A 68 -9.61 -1.37 5.05
CA ASN A 68 -9.00 -0.27 5.82
C ASN A 68 -7.91 0.45 5.02
N ARG A 69 -7.18 -0.24 4.13
CA ARG A 69 -6.18 0.39 3.25
C ARG A 69 -6.81 1.22 2.13
N TYR A 70 -7.97 0.78 1.60
CA TYR A 70 -8.71 1.47 0.54
C TYR A 70 -10.15 1.82 0.99
N PRO A 71 -10.30 2.75 1.94
CA PRO A 71 -11.59 3.01 2.57
C PRO A 71 -12.58 3.71 1.65
N TYR A 72 -12.15 4.36 0.56
CA TYR A 72 -13.00 5.29 -0.19
C TYR A 72 -13.53 4.73 -1.51
N THR A 73 -14.83 4.89 -1.76
CA THR A 73 -15.38 4.74 -3.12
C THR A 73 -15.05 5.96 -3.99
N ALA A 74 -15.23 5.85 -5.30
CA ALA A 74 -15.07 6.97 -6.24
C ALA A 74 -15.87 8.22 -5.80
N THR A 75 -17.11 8.03 -5.36
CA THR A 75 -17.99 9.12 -4.90
C THR A 75 -17.50 9.71 -3.58
N GLN A 76 -17.02 8.88 -2.66
CA GLN A 76 -16.47 9.35 -1.38
C GLN A 76 -15.17 10.13 -1.58
N LEU A 77 -14.32 9.70 -2.50
CA LEU A 77 -13.12 10.44 -2.91
C LEU A 77 -13.51 11.82 -3.43
N ALA A 78 -14.45 11.90 -4.40
CA ALA A 78 -14.93 13.16 -4.97
C ALA A 78 -15.42 14.14 -3.88
N ARG A 79 -16.22 13.66 -2.93
CA ARG A 79 -16.69 14.45 -1.78
C ARG A 79 -15.53 14.96 -0.91
N ARG A 80 -14.53 14.12 -0.62
CA ARG A 80 -13.36 14.48 0.22
C ARG A 80 -12.47 15.54 -0.41
N VAL A 81 -12.41 15.59 -1.74
CA VAL A 81 -11.65 16.60 -2.49
C VAL A 81 -12.53 17.75 -2.97
N ARG A 82 -13.81 17.79 -2.55
CA ARG A 82 -14.80 18.82 -2.91
C ARG A 82 -14.96 19.04 -4.42
N LEU A 83 -14.85 17.97 -5.20
CA LEU A 83 -15.09 17.99 -6.64
C LEU A 83 -16.43 17.33 -6.98
N THR A 84 -17.03 17.74 -8.10
CA THR A 84 -18.15 17.00 -8.69
C THR A 84 -17.68 15.63 -9.17
N PRO A 85 -18.54 14.60 -9.23
CA PRO A 85 -18.15 13.26 -9.66
C PRO A 85 -17.45 13.22 -11.03
N ASN A 86 -17.94 14.01 -11.99
CA ASN A 86 -17.36 14.10 -13.33
C ASN A 86 -15.96 14.72 -13.32
N ARG A 87 -15.77 15.83 -12.60
CA ARG A 87 -14.45 16.48 -12.47
C ARG A 87 -13.48 15.58 -11.71
N SER A 88 -13.94 14.92 -10.64
CA SER A 88 -13.12 13.96 -9.89
C SER A 88 -12.67 12.79 -10.76
N PHE A 89 -13.53 12.31 -11.67
CA PHE A 89 -13.16 11.25 -12.61
C PHE A 89 -12.10 11.74 -13.60
N ALA A 90 -12.27 12.93 -14.18
CA ALA A 90 -11.29 13.50 -15.11
C ALA A 90 -9.92 13.71 -14.45
N VAL A 91 -9.89 14.21 -13.20
CA VAL A 91 -8.65 14.36 -12.42
C VAL A 91 -8.01 13.00 -12.12
N ARG A 92 -8.80 11.99 -11.74
CA ARG A 92 -8.32 10.61 -11.56
C ARG A 92 -7.66 10.05 -12.82
N ALA A 93 -8.31 10.24 -13.96
CA ALA A 93 -7.80 9.79 -15.26
C ALA A 93 -6.52 10.56 -15.64
N HIS A 94 -6.47 11.87 -15.39
CA HIS A 94 -5.30 12.71 -15.65
C HIS A 94 -4.08 12.32 -14.79
N LEU A 95 -4.30 12.05 -13.50
CA LEU A 95 -3.26 11.65 -12.55
C LEU A 95 -2.96 10.13 -12.57
N ALA A 96 -3.64 9.37 -13.45
CA ALA A 96 -3.54 7.91 -13.56
C ALA A 96 -3.71 7.16 -12.23
N LEU A 97 -4.57 7.64 -11.33
CA LEU A 97 -4.74 7.05 -9.98
C LEU A 97 -5.30 5.63 -10.02
N ASP A 98 -6.03 5.30 -11.08
CA ASP A 98 -6.62 3.98 -11.28
C ASP A 98 -5.57 2.90 -11.66
N ALA A 99 -4.39 3.32 -12.13
CA ALA A 99 -3.28 2.43 -12.47
C ALA A 99 -2.22 2.33 -11.37
N ASP A 100 -2.31 3.14 -10.31
CA ASP A 100 -1.39 3.14 -9.18
C ASP A 100 -1.97 2.29 -8.04
N ASP A 101 -1.36 1.13 -7.80
CA ASP A 101 -1.78 0.18 -6.77
C ASP A 101 -1.75 0.78 -5.35
N ASP A 102 -0.91 1.78 -5.08
CA ASP A 102 -0.94 2.44 -3.77
C ASP A 102 -2.13 3.39 -3.63
N CYS A 103 -2.67 3.87 -4.75
CA CYS A 103 -3.76 4.85 -4.78
C CYS A 103 -5.13 4.18 -4.93
N SER A 104 -5.23 3.12 -5.72
CA SER A 104 -6.50 2.44 -5.97
C SER A 104 -6.35 0.93 -6.02
N ARG A 105 -7.43 0.24 -5.70
CA ARG A 105 -7.52 -1.21 -5.86
C ARG A 105 -8.92 -1.62 -6.27
N GLU A 106 -8.99 -2.61 -7.14
CA GLU A 106 -10.25 -3.25 -7.51
C GLU A 106 -10.56 -4.37 -6.53
N PHE A 107 -11.77 -4.36 -5.98
CA PHE A 107 -12.28 -5.41 -5.10
C PHE A 107 -13.28 -6.24 -5.87
N VAL A 108 -13.18 -7.56 -5.76
CA VAL A 108 -14.14 -8.48 -6.40
C VAL A 108 -15.19 -8.85 -5.34
N LEU A 109 -16.40 -8.32 -5.47
CA LEU A 109 -17.55 -8.74 -4.65
C LEU A 109 -18.29 -9.89 -5.33
N SER A 110 -18.38 -9.85 -6.66
CA SER A 110 -18.85 -10.93 -7.52
C SER A 110 -18.21 -10.80 -8.90
N ASP A 111 -18.36 -11.81 -9.77
CA ASP A 111 -17.84 -11.76 -11.15
C ASP A 111 -18.27 -10.49 -11.92
N LYS A 112 -19.46 -9.98 -11.59
CA LYS A 112 -20.06 -8.79 -12.22
C LYS A 112 -19.81 -7.50 -11.43
N GLN A 113 -19.52 -7.58 -10.14
CA GLN A 113 -19.34 -6.42 -9.27
C GLN A 113 -17.90 -6.33 -8.80
N LYS A 114 -17.14 -5.49 -9.51
CA LYS A 114 -15.74 -5.22 -9.19
C LYS A 114 -15.55 -3.75 -8.79
N PRO A 115 -16.06 -3.30 -7.62
CA PRO A 115 -15.92 -1.91 -7.22
C PRO A 115 -14.44 -1.54 -7.00
N ARG A 116 -14.01 -0.45 -7.65
CA ARG A 116 -12.73 0.19 -7.36
C ARG A 116 -12.83 1.08 -6.13
N ARG A 117 -11.88 0.93 -5.21
CA ARG A 117 -11.73 1.77 -4.01
C ARG A 117 -10.38 2.47 -4.00
N PHE A 118 -10.29 3.53 -3.21
CA PHE A 118 -9.18 4.46 -3.15
C PHE A 118 -8.64 4.58 -1.72
N SER A 119 -7.32 4.72 -1.62
CA SER A 119 -6.61 4.92 -0.37
C SER A 119 -6.58 6.40 0.04
N ASP A 120 -6.12 6.68 1.26
CA ASP A 120 -5.78 8.05 1.67
C ASP A 120 -4.68 8.68 0.81
N LYS A 121 -3.77 7.86 0.24
CA LYS A 121 -2.72 8.35 -0.67
C LYS A 121 -3.34 8.97 -1.93
N ALA A 122 -4.40 8.37 -2.47
CA ALA A 122 -5.13 8.96 -3.60
C ALA A 122 -5.76 10.31 -3.24
N VAL A 123 -6.37 10.43 -2.05
CA VAL A 123 -6.93 11.70 -1.58
C VAL A 123 -5.83 12.76 -1.48
N ARG A 124 -4.69 12.40 -0.88
CA ARG A 124 -3.55 13.30 -0.73
C ARG A 124 -3.01 13.75 -2.08
N ARG A 125 -2.81 12.82 -3.01
CA ARG A 125 -2.27 13.11 -4.35
C ARG A 125 -3.18 14.02 -5.17
N VAL A 126 -4.50 13.86 -5.06
CA VAL A 126 -5.45 14.78 -5.69
C VAL A 126 -5.37 16.16 -5.06
N ARG A 127 -5.29 16.26 -3.73
CA ARG A 127 -5.15 17.54 -3.03
C ARG A 127 -3.85 18.25 -3.39
N GLU A 128 -2.73 17.54 -3.33
CA GLU A 128 -1.41 18.04 -3.73
C GLU A 128 -1.42 18.57 -5.17
N ALA A 129 -2.12 17.90 -6.09
CA ALA A 129 -2.26 18.39 -7.46
C ALA A 129 -3.09 19.68 -7.54
N ILE A 130 -4.22 19.75 -6.83
CA ILE A 130 -5.06 20.96 -6.78
C ILE A 130 -4.29 22.13 -6.15
N ASP A 131 -3.66 21.90 -5.00
CA ASP A 131 -2.88 22.90 -4.27
C ASP A 131 -1.63 23.33 -5.05
N GLY A 132 -1.08 22.43 -5.88
CA GLY A 132 0.00 22.70 -6.83
C GLY A 132 -0.42 23.49 -8.08
N GLY A 133 -1.67 23.94 -8.16
CA GLY A 133 -2.15 24.79 -9.24
C GLY A 133 -2.67 24.03 -10.47
N LEU A 134 -3.12 22.78 -10.30
CA LEU A 134 -3.75 22.03 -11.39
C LEU A 134 -4.99 22.77 -11.92
N ASP A 135 -4.98 23.13 -13.20
CA ASP A 135 -6.13 23.69 -13.88
C ASP A 135 -7.20 22.61 -14.12
N LEU A 136 -8.22 22.62 -13.27
CA LEU A 136 -9.34 21.68 -13.31
C LEU A 136 -10.19 21.81 -14.58
N ASP A 137 -10.30 23.01 -15.15
CA ASP A 137 -11.11 23.25 -16.34
C ASP A 137 -10.37 22.77 -17.59
N ALA A 138 -9.06 22.99 -17.68
CA ALA A 138 -8.22 22.40 -18.72
C ALA A 138 -8.21 20.87 -18.67
N VAL A 139 -8.11 20.28 -17.47
CA VAL A 139 -8.20 18.82 -17.29
C VAL A 139 -9.55 18.29 -17.75
N TRP A 140 -10.64 18.97 -17.40
CA TRP A 140 -11.98 18.58 -17.83
C TRP A 140 -12.14 18.68 -19.35
N ALA A 141 -11.69 19.79 -19.97
CA ALA A 141 -11.76 19.97 -21.41
C ALA A 141 -10.97 18.89 -22.17
N ALA A 142 -9.75 18.58 -21.72
CA ALA A 142 -8.93 17.51 -22.29
C ALA A 142 -9.58 16.13 -22.15
N TYR A 143 -10.25 15.88 -21.02
CA TYR A 143 -10.99 14.64 -20.80
C TYR A 143 -12.21 14.51 -21.72
N VAL A 144 -13.01 15.58 -21.87
CA VAL A 144 -14.17 15.62 -22.77
C VAL A 144 -13.76 15.47 -24.23
N ALA A 145 -12.64 16.06 -24.65
CA ALA A 145 -12.13 15.91 -26.01
C ALA A 145 -11.79 14.46 -26.38
N LYS A 146 -11.37 13.65 -25.40
CA LYS A 146 -11.08 12.22 -25.57
C LYS A 146 -12.32 11.34 -25.51
N MET A 147 -13.44 11.85 -25.01
CA MET A 147 -14.68 11.06 -24.94
C MET A 147 -15.28 10.88 -26.33
N PRO A 148 -15.69 9.65 -26.70
CA PRO A 148 -16.40 9.44 -27.95
C PRO A 148 -17.68 10.27 -27.93
N LYS A 149 -17.90 11.07 -28.98
CA LYS A 149 -19.14 11.86 -29.08
C LYS A 149 -20.31 10.90 -29.02
N ARG A 150 -21.13 11.02 -27.97
CA ARG A 150 -22.30 10.17 -27.78
C ARG A 150 -23.20 10.41 -28.98
N GLY A 151 -23.28 9.44 -29.89
CA GLY A 151 -24.12 9.54 -31.07
C GLY A 151 -25.53 9.91 -30.63
N SER A 152 -26.07 10.99 -31.20
CA SER A 152 -27.46 11.36 -30.96
C SER A 152 -28.30 10.16 -31.40
N ARG A 153 -28.90 9.43 -30.47
CA ARG A 153 -30.00 8.54 -30.80
C ARG A 153 -31.12 9.45 -31.28
N ARG A 154 -31.19 9.68 -32.60
CA ARG A 154 -32.44 10.11 -33.25
C ARG A 154 -33.45 9.05 -32.87
N ARG A 155 -34.40 9.40 -32.00
CA ARG A 155 -35.61 8.60 -31.80
C ARG A 155 -36.29 8.57 -33.17
N ALA A 156 -36.28 7.41 -33.83
CA ALA A 156 -37.19 7.16 -34.93
C ALA A 156 -38.61 7.26 -34.34
N ALA A 157 -39.41 8.17 -34.90
CA ALA A 157 -40.82 8.32 -34.61
C ALA A 157 -41.61 7.21 -35.31
#